data_AF-J4CCV8-F1
#
_entry.id   AF-J4CCV8-F1
#
_cell.length_a   1.000
_cell.length_b   1.000
_cell.length_c   1.000
_cell.angle_alpha   90.00
_cell.angle_beta   90.00
_cell.angle_gamma   90.00
#
_symmetry.space_group_name_H-M   'P 1'
#
loop_
_entity.id
_entity.type
_entity.pdbx_description
1 polymer ?
#
loop_
_entity_poly.entity_id
_entity_poly.type
_entity_poly.pdbx_seq_one_letter_code
_entity_poly.pdbx_strand_id
1 'polypeptide(L)'
;MERGVLCEIRAGKCVLNEKLVSPDLRKGSLRLFRGDDELLSVQWLTRDDSKVEDTFYVFDDAFLERVPECSTGEVYVLKFTSNSHRSFYWMQEPNTATIKSFVDSFNKTTGFLK
;
A
#
# COMPACT_ATOMS: atom_id res chain seq x y z
N MET A 1 2.96 -16.04 8.90
CA MET A 1 2.04 -15.12 8.21
C MET A 1 0.66 -15.39 8.78
N GLU A 2 -0.07 -14.35 9.16
CA GLU A 2 -1.47 -14.47 9.54
C GLU A 2 -2.26 -15.10 8.38
N ARG A 3 -3.25 -15.95 8.68
CA ARG A 3 -4.14 -16.51 7.65
C ARG A 3 -4.81 -15.33 6.93
N GLY A 4 -4.74 -15.30 5.59
CA GLY A 4 -5.35 -14.26 4.76
C GLY A 4 -4.39 -13.23 4.14
N VAL A 5 -3.13 -13.12 4.59
CA VAL A 5 -2.16 -12.20 3.97
C VAL A 5 -1.71 -12.73 2.60
N LEU A 6 -2.01 -11.98 1.53
CA LEU A 6 -1.63 -12.34 0.16
C LEU A 6 -0.25 -11.79 -0.23
N CYS A 7 0.02 -10.54 0.14
CA CYS A 7 1.34 -9.92 0.04
C CYS A 7 1.49 -8.82 1.09
N GLU A 8 2.72 -8.56 1.51
CA GLU A 8 3.05 -7.55 2.53
C GLU A 8 4.43 -6.95 2.23
N ILE A 9 4.59 -5.66 2.51
CA ILE A 9 5.87 -4.96 2.42
C ILE A 9 6.04 -3.95 3.57
N ARG A 10 7.30 -3.71 3.94
CA ARG A 10 7.67 -2.64 4.86
C ARG A 10 7.44 -1.28 4.18
N ALA A 11 6.48 -0.51 4.66
CA ALA A 11 6.15 0.81 4.12
C ALA A 11 5.55 1.72 5.20
N GLY A 12 5.97 2.99 5.22
CA GLY A 12 5.35 4.02 6.06
C GLY A 12 4.28 4.79 5.28
N LYS A 13 3.38 5.47 5.99
CA LYS A 13 2.43 6.42 5.35
C LYS A 13 3.15 7.69 4.95
N CYS A 14 2.61 8.42 3.99
CA CYS A 14 2.93 9.83 3.77
C CYS A 14 1.68 10.68 4.03
N VAL A 15 1.90 11.88 4.54
CA VAL A 15 0.87 12.90 4.72
C VAL A 15 0.96 13.89 3.58
N LEU A 16 -0.15 14.15 2.90
CA LEU A 16 -0.27 15.20 1.90
C LEU A 16 -0.82 16.46 2.57
N ASN A 17 0.02 17.49 2.68
CA ASN A 17 -0.38 18.82 3.11
C ASN A 17 -0.39 19.74 1.90
N GLU A 18 -1.59 20.06 1.39
CA GLU A 18 -1.82 20.79 0.14
C GLU A 18 -1.13 20.14 -1.08
N LYS A 19 0.14 20.49 -1.32
CA LYS A 19 0.97 20.01 -2.43
C LYS A 19 2.26 19.32 -1.96
N LEU A 20 2.50 19.26 -0.65
CA LEU A 20 3.69 18.67 -0.06
C LEU A 20 3.39 17.29 0.51
N VAL A 21 4.03 16.27 -0.04
CA VAL A 21 4.01 14.90 0.50
C VAL A 21 5.18 14.76 1.47
N SER A 22 4.90 14.47 2.74
CA SER A 22 5.91 14.26 3.80
C SER A 22 5.76 12.89 4.44
N PRO A 23 6.86 12.20 4.80
CA PRO A 23 6.78 10.87 5.39
C PRO A 23 6.28 10.91 6.84
N ASP A 24 5.38 9.99 7.19
CA ASP A 24 5.18 9.54 8.57
C ASP A 24 6.35 8.60 8.93
N LEU A 25 7.10 8.95 9.97
CA LEU A 25 8.33 8.24 10.36
C LEU A 25 8.08 6.89 11.05
N ARG A 26 6.81 6.55 11.34
CA ARG A 26 6.47 5.26 11.97
C ARG A 26 6.81 4.09 11.06
N LYS A 27 7.25 3.00 11.68
CA LYS A 27 7.56 1.75 10.99
C LYS A 27 6.25 1.03 10.70
N GLY A 28 5.88 0.95 9.43
CA GLY A 28 4.63 0.34 9.00
C GLY A 28 4.82 -0.88 8.10
N SER A 29 3.74 -1.64 7.95
CA SER A 29 3.56 -2.67 6.95
C SER A 29 2.31 -2.34 6.12
N LEU A 30 2.46 -2.32 4.80
CA LEU A 30 1.36 -2.27 3.85
C LEU A 30 1.11 -3.70 3.36
N ARG A 31 -0.14 -4.16 3.44
CA ARG A 31 -0.49 -5.53 3.03
C ARG A 31 -1.80 -5.60 2.28
N LEU A 32 -1.89 -6.61 1.44
CA LEU A 32 -3.14 -7.08 0.86
C LEU A 32 -3.62 -8.28 1.68
N PHE A 33 -4.84 -8.19 2.21
CA PHE A 33 -5.41 -9.16 3.12
C PHE A 33 -6.78 -9.62 2.62
N ARG A 34 -7.00 -10.94 2.61
CA ARG A 34 -8.29 -11.57 2.34
C ARG A 34 -8.85 -12.11 3.65
N GLY A 35 -9.99 -11.57 4.06
CA GLY A 35 -10.70 -12.00 5.27
C GLY A 35 -11.37 -13.36 5.12
N ASP A 36 -11.84 -13.91 6.24
CA ASP A 36 -12.62 -15.16 6.27
C ASP A 36 -13.98 -15.01 5.56
N ASP A 37 -14.43 -13.78 5.33
CA ASP A 37 -15.60 -13.42 4.53
C ASP A 37 -15.30 -13.29 3.03
N GLU A 38 -14.09 -13.66 2.61
CA GLU A 38 -13.55 -13.53 1.25
C GLU A 38 -13.40 -12.08 0.75
N LEU A 39 -13.63 -11.07 1.60
CA LEU A 39 -13.43 -9.67 1.21
C LEU A 39 -11.94 -9.33 1.17
N LEU A 40 -11.55 -8.68 0.08
CA LEU A 40 -10.19 -8.22 -0.13
C LEU A 40 -10.03 -6.80 0.44
N SER A 41 -8.95 -6.58 1.19
CA SER A 41 -8.64 -5.27 1.77
C SER A 41 -7.16 -4.91 1.67
N VAL A 42 -6.89 -3.64 1.40
CA VAL A 42 -5.57 -3.04 1.63
C VAL A 42 -5.53 -2.57 3.07
N GLN A 43 -4.55 -3.05 3.83
CA GLN A 43 -4.38 -2.68 5.23
C GLN A 43 -3.03 -2.04 5.44
N TRP A 44 -2.99 -1.03 6.31
CA TRP A 44 -1.75 -0.52 6.86
C TRP A 44 -1.75 -0.74 8.38
N LEU A 45 -0.64 -1.28 8.87
CA LEU A 45 -0.45 -1.56 10.29
C LEU A 45 0.93 -1.11 10.78
N THR A 46 0.99 -0.73 12.04
CA THR A 46 2.22 -0.42 12.76
C THR A 46 3.00 -1.70 13.05
N ARG A 47 4.33 -1.68 12.88
CA ARG A 47 5.19 -2.89 13.05
C ARG A 47 5.61 -3.16 14.49
N ASP A 48 5.46 -2.18 15.37
CA ASP A 48 5.80 -2.29 16.80
C ASP A 48 4.74 -3.06 17.59
N ASP A 49 3.46 -2.87 17.30
CA ASP A 49 2.34 -3.50 18.01
C ASP A 49 1.36 -4.26 17.09
N SER A 50 1.63 -4.32 15.78
CA SER A 50 0.78 -4.95 14.76
C SER A 50 -0.64 -4.39 14.69
N LYS A 51 -0.86 -3.14 15.14
CA LYS A 51 -2.17 -2.50 15.11
C LYS A 51 -2.54 -2.06 13.69
N VAL A 52 -3.64 -2.58 13.17
CA VAL A 52 -4.23 -2.09 11.92
C VAL A 52 -4.83 -0.71 12.14
N GLU A 53 -4.33 0.29 11.40
CA GLU A 53 -4.86 1.66 11.46
C GLU A 53 -5.72 2.00 10.25
N ASP A 54 -5.38 1.48 9.07
CA ASP A 54 -6.13 1.71 7.85
C ASP A 54 -6.64 0.38 7.29
N THR A 55 -7.86 0.38 6.77
CA THR A 55 -8.45 -0.75 6.04
C THR A 55 -9.30 -0.19 4.90
N PHE A 56 -8.95 -0.54 3.67
CA PHE A 56 -9.69 -0.15 2.47
C PHE A 56 -10.13 -1.41 1.74
N TYR A 57 -11.44 -1.63 1.60
CA TYR A 57 -11.97 -2.74 0.81
C TYR A 57 -11.78 -2.48 -0.68
N VAL A 58 -11.41 -3.51 -1.43
CA VAL A 58 -11.06 -3.44 -2.86
C VAL A 58 -12.02 -4.29 -3.67
N PHE A 59 -12.50 -3.73 -4.79
CA PHE A 59 -13.38 -4.42 -5.74
C PHE A 59 -12.81 -4.28 -7.17
N ASP A 60 -11.68 -4.94 -7.41
CA ASP A 60 -10.95 -4.93 -8.69
C ASP A 60 -10.62 -3.53 -9.26
N ASP A 61 -10.50 -2.54 -8.38
CA ASP A 61 -10.40 -1.13 -8.75
C ASP A 61 -9.18 -0.41 -8.15
N ALA A 62 -8.29 -1.11 -7.45
CA ALA A 62 -7.17 -0.50 -6.72
C ALA A 62 -5.82 -0.75 -7.38
N PHE A 63 -4.97 0.29 -7.40
CA PHE A 63 -3.63 0.25 -7.98
C PHE A 63 -2.62 1.02 -7.13
N LEU A 64 -1.39 0.49 -7.05
CA LEU A 64 -0.21 1.19 -6.59
C LEU A 64 0.57 1.73 -7.80
N GLU A 65 0.79 3.04 -7.82
CA GLU A 65 1.55 3.74 -8.86
C GLU A 65 2.71 4.51 -8.22
N ARG A 66 3.89 4.47 -8.84
CA ARG A 66 5.07 5.21 -8.36
C ARG A 66 4.86 6.72 -8.55
N VAL A 67 5.28 7.52 -7.59
CA VAL A 67 5.23 8.99 -7.63
C VAL A 67 6.61 9.52 -8.02
N PRO A 68 6.87 9.84 -9.31
CA PRO A 68 8.20 10.21 -9.80
C PRO A 68 8.72 11.55 -9.23
N GLU A 69 7.84 12.43 -8.76
CA GLU A 69 8.18 13.71 -8.15
C GLU A 69 8.90 13.55 -6.80
N CYS A 70 8.76 12.39 -6.14
CA CYS A 70 9.52 12.05 -4.95
C CYS A 70 10.87 11.44 -5.33
N SER A 71 11.93 12.24 -5.29
CA SER A 71 13.28 11.82 -5.73
C SER A 71 14.16 11.21 -4.63
N THR A 72 13.78 11.33 -3.35
CA THR A 72 14.59 10.90 -2.19
C THR A 72 14.20 9.54 -1.63
N GLY A 73 13.28 8.82 -2.26
CA GLY A 73 12.85 7.48 -1.86
C GLY A 73 11.82 6.89 -2.81
N GLU A 74 11.44 5.63 -2.57
CA GLU A 74 10.42 4.94 -3.35
C GLU A 74 9.04 5.24 -2.77
N VAL A 75 8.34 6.21 -3.36
CA VAL A 75 6.99 6.61 -2.95
C VAL A 75 5.96 6.11 -3.95
N TYR A 76 4.89 5.51 -3.43
CA TYR A 76 3.78 5.00 -4.20
C TYR A 76 2.47 5.59 -3.69
N VAL A 77 1.53 5.77 -4.60
CA VAL A 77 0.16 6.19 -4.30
C VAL A 77 -0.79 5.03 -4.56
N LEU A 78 -1.60 4.69 -3.56
CA LEU A 78 -2.78 3.86 -3.72
C LEU A 78 -3.90 4.71 -4.32
N LYS A 79 -4.40 4.31 -5.48
CA LYS A 79 -5.52 4.93 -6.19
C LYS A 79 -6.61 3.91 -6.41
N PHE A 80 -7.85 4.39 -6.40
CA PHE A 80 -9.02 3.63 -6.82
C PHE A 80 -9.53 4.19 -8.15
N THR A 81 -9.96 3.35 -9.09
CA THR A 81 -10.60 3.82 -10.33
C THR A 81 -12.06 4.19 -10.12
N SER A 82 -12.69 3.66 -9.06
CA SER A 82 -14.09 3.91 -8.70
C SER A 82 -14.31 5.26 -8.00
N ASN A 83 -13.27 5.87 -7.44
CA ASN A 83 -13.37 7.10 -6.65
C ASN A 83 -12.06 7.91 -6.66
N SER A 84 -12.05 9.06 -5.97
CA SER A 84 -10.90 9.98 -5.94
C SER A 84 -9.94 9.77 -4.76
N HIS A 85 -10.13 8.71 -3.95
CA HIS A 85 -9.29 8.43 -2.78
C HIS A 85 -7.83 8.22 -3.18
N ARG A 86 -6.94 8.82 -2.37
CA ARG A 86 -5.49 8.68 -2.52
C ARG A 86 -4.86 8.51 -1.15
N SER A 87 -4.10 7.44 -1.00
CA SER A 87 -3.22 7.23 0.16
C SER A 87 -1.79 7.05 -0.34
N PHE A 88 -0.84 7.72 0.29
CA PHE A 88 0.56 7.71 -0.14
C PHE A 88 1.40 6.90 0.84
N TYR A 89 2.35 6.14 0.32
CA TYR A 89 3.23 5.28 1.09
C TYR A 89 4.67 5.41 0.61
N TRP A 90 5.61 5.49 1.55
CA TRP A 90 7.03 5.43 1.24
C TRP A 90 7.58 4.06 1.66
N MET A 91 8.23 3.39 0.72
CA MET A 91 8.74 2.05 0.92
C MET A 91 9.92 2.08 1.89
N GLN A 92 9.83 1.27 2.95
CA GLN A 92 10.87 1.08 3.96
C GLN A 92 11.70 -0.18 3.68
N GLU A 93 11.32 -0.96 2.65
CA GLU A 93 12.11 -2.05 2.10
C GLU A 93 13.29 -1.50 1.29
N PRO A 94 14.55 -1.83 1.63
CA PRO A 94 15.71 -1.33 0.87
C PRO A 94 15.88 -1.95 -0.52
N ASN A 95 15.35 -3.15 -0.76
CA ASN A 95 15.54 -3.85 -2.04
C ASN A 95 14.48 -3.45 -3.08
N THR A 96 14.90 -2.75 -4.14
CA THR A 96 14.00 -2.28 -5.20
C THR A 96 13.38 -3.39 -6.04
N ALA A 97 14.04 -4.53 -6.21
CA ALA A 97 13.45 -5.69 -6.88
C ALA A 97 12.32 -6.30 -6.04
N THR A 98 12.47 -6.32 -4.71
CA THR A 98 11.41 -6.72 -3.78
C THR A 98 10.23 -5.75 -3.83
N ILE A 99 10.48 -4.44 -3.84
CA ILE A 99 9.42 -3.42 -4.02
C ILE A 99 8.67 -3.66 -5.33
N LYS A 100 9.40 -3.83 -6.44
CA LYS A 100 8.80 -4.07 -7.75
C LYS A 100 7.93 -5.32 -7.74
N SER A 101 8.44 -6.44 -7.21
CA SER A 101 7.67 -7.68 -7.12
C SER A 101 6.40 -7.52 -6.29
N PHE A 102 6.48 -6.79 -5.17
CA PHE A 102 5.30 -6.50 -4.35
C PHE A 102 4.24 -5.70 -5.12
N VAL A 103 4.65 -4.64 -5.81
CA VAL A 103 3.74 -3.78 -6.59
C VAL A 103 3.11 -4.56 -7.75
N ASP A 104 3.90 -5.37 -8.47
CA ASP A 104 3.40 -6.22 -9.56
C ASP A 104 2.38 -7.24 -9.03
N SER A 105 2.66 -7.90 -7.90
CA SER A 105 1.73 -8.83 -7.26
C SER A 105 0.46 -8.15 -6.74
N PHE A 106 0.59 -6.98 -6.13
CA PHE A 106 -0.54 -6.17 -5.65
C PHE A 106 -1.46 -5.83 -6.83
N ASN A 107 -0.93 -5.15 -7.85
CA ASN A 107 -1.72 -4.67 -8.98
C ASN A 107 -2.34 -5.81 -9.82
N LYS A 108 -1.66 -6.95 -9.92
CA LYS A 108 -2.23 -8.16 -10.56
C LYS A 108 -3.43 -8.71 -9.78
N THR A 109 -3.46 -8.53 -8.47
CA THR A 109 -4.51 -9.07 -7.60
C THR A 109 -5.68 -8.09 -7.44
N THR A 110 -5.41 -6.79 -7.43
CA THR A 110 -6.39 -5.74 -7.09
C THR A 110 -6.91 -4.96 -8.28
N GLY A 111 -6.23 -5.01 -9.42
CA GLY A 111 -6.60 -4.28 -10.61
C GLY A 111 -7.40 -5.13 -11.58
N PHE A 112 -8.44 -4.56 -12.18
CA PHE A 112 -9.08 -5.14 -13.35
C PHE A 112 -8.02 -5.29 -14.46
N LEU A 113 -7.73 -6.54 -14.85
CA LEU A 113 -6.92 -6.86 -16.03
C LEU A 113 -7.50 -6.08 -17.22
N LYS A 114 -6.70 -5.22 -17.86
CA LYS A 114 -6.96 -4.86 -19.26
C LYS A 114 -6.58 -6.03 -20.14
#